data_AF-A0A1V9YIG6-F1
#
_entry.id   AF-A0A1V9YIG6-F1
#
_cell.length_a   1.000
_cell.length_b   1.000
_cell.length_c   1.000
_cell.angle_alpha   90.00
_cell.angle_beta   90.00
_cell.angle_gamma   90.00
#
_symmetry.space_group_name_H-M   'P 1'
#
loop_
_entity.id
_entity.type
_entity.pdbx_description
1 polymer ?
#
loop_
_entity_poly.entity_id
_entity_poly.type
_entity_poly.pdbx_seq_one_letter_code
_entity_poly.pdbx_strand_id
1 'polypeptide(L)'
;MIHYISQPHNALLIEDATHHIAQLPAYHVSYAESTKQLFSRQMTVFLRNKEFVYSRLVMILLMGFLYSTSYYQVDPGQIVNVLGVIFAAVLFLALGQIPMIPAIVEAREIFYKQRSANFFRTSSFILAQCTTQIPFAFIETIIFGTIMYWVTGFTSSSGAFLTYLLLLFLVNLTFITWFFFLSSISPNLHVAEPVALVSVLFFVLFSGFVMSADDTPAYFIWIYWIDPLAWSIRALAINQYTADEFQQCVYKGFDYCATQNATFGDAMLQQFGLKTGKEWIWYAVIYLAVCYFVFMFFAYLALEYIHYDHSEHTIIVNEDEEENNEKDVDVYVAAPKTPANDQVQVAIPVQPSTHRISTPVTLAFKDLWYSVPNPTKGEPDLQLLKGINGYALPGTITALMGSSGAGKTTLMDVI
;
A
#
# COMPACT_ATOMS: atom_id res chain seq x y z
N MET A 1 11.63 -23.00 47.54
CA MET A 1 11.39 -23.47 46.16
C MET A 1 12.28 -22.83 45.09
N ILE A 2 12.67 -21.54 45.21
CA ILE A 2 13.48 -20.84 44.18
C ILE A 2 14.97 -21.20 44.17
N HIS A 3 15.50 -21.81 45.24
CA HIS A 3 16.89 -22.29 45.28
C HIS A 3 17.24 -23.36 44.23
N TYR A 4 16.25 -23.91 43.51
CA TYR A 4 16.47 -24.85 42.40
C TYR A 4 16.57 -24.18 41.02
N ILE A 5 16.28 -22.89 40.89
CA ILE A 5 16.23 -22.20 39.58
C ILE A 5 17.64 -21.80 39.08
N SER A 6 18.67 -21.94 39.91
CA SER A 6 20.07 -21.72 39.53
C SER A 6 20.79 -22.98 39.02
N GLN A 7 20.06 -24.03 38.61
CA GLN A 7 20.70 -25.18 37.96
C GLN A 7 21.10 -24.82 36.53
N PRO A 8 22.33 -25.14 36.07
CA PRO A 8 22.70 -24.98 34.67
C PRO A 8 21.71 -25.74 33.80
N HIS A 9 21.31 -25.14 32.68
CA HIS A 9 20.38 -25.72 31.72
C HIS A 9 20.69 -27.20 31.50
N ASN A 10 19.67 -28.06 31.57
CA ASN A 10 19.86 -29.49 31.35
C ASN A 10 20.51 -29.68 29.97
N ALA A 11 21.71 -30.26 29.92
CA ALA A 11 22.50 -30.36 28.70
C ALA A 11 21.72 -31.05 27.56
N LEU A 12 20.86 -32.01 27.92
CA LEU A 12 19.97 -32.71 26.98
C LEU A 12 18.92 -31.79 26.36
N LEU A 13 18.39 -30.79 27.09
CA LEU A 13 17.43 -29.83 26.56
C LEU A 13 18.09 -28.83 25.61
N ILE A 14 19.35 -28.46 25.88
CA ILE A 14 20.13 -27.64 24.94
C ILE A 14 20.42 -28.46 23.68
N GLU A 15 20.82 -29.72 23.82
CA GLU A 15 21.04 -30.63 22.70
C GLU A 15 19.76 -30.82 21.88
N ASP A 16 18.61 -31.04 22.52
CA ASP A 16 17.32 -31.21 21.84
C ASP A 16 16.84 -29.90 21.16
N ALA A 17 16.98 -28.75 21.82
CA ALA A 17 16.65 -27.45 21.21
C ALA A 17 17.56 -27.11 20.02
N THR A 18 18.85 -27.46 20.10
CA THR A 18 19.83 -27.23 19.02
C THR A 18 19.72 -28.25 17.89
N HIS A 19 19.36 -29.50 18.17
CA HIS A 19 19.23 -30.54 17.15
C HIS A 19 17.83 -30.62 16.53
N HIS A 20 16.76 -30.35 17.26
CA HIS A 20 15.40 -30.55 16.73
C HIS A 20 14.66 -29.24 16.45
N ILE A 21 14.72 -28.26 17.37
CA ILE A 21 13.98 -26.99 17.21
C ILE A 21 14.72 -26.05 16.26
N ALA A 22 16.04 -25.94 16.36
CA ALA A 22 16.83 -25.08 15.47
C ALA A 22 16.87 -25.57 14.02
N GLN A 23 16.56 -26.84 13.77
CA GLN A 23 16.45 -27.40 12.41
C GLN A 23 15.12 -27.09 11.72
N LEU A 24 14.11 -26.60 12.46
CA LEU A 24 12.83 -26.23 11.85
C LEU A 24 13.03 -25.01 10.94
N PRO A 25 12.67 -25.12 9.65
CA PRO A 25 12.81 -23.99 8.74
C PRO A 25 11.86 -22.87 9.17
N ALA A 26 12.32 -21.61 9.05
CA ALA A 26 11.49 -20.45 9.38
C ALA A 26 10.17 -20.40 8.59
N TYR A 27 10.14 -21.01 7.39
CA TYR A 27 8.93 -21.17 6.58
C TYR A 27 8.76 -22.64 6.19
N HIS A 28 7.60 -23.21 6.50
CA HIS A 28 7.29 -24.60 6.15
C HIS A 28 6.90 -24.80 4.67
N VAL A 29 6.43 -23.75 4.00
CA VAL A 29 5.94 -23.79 2.62
C VAL A 29 6.97 -23.18 1.66
N SER A 30 7.04 -23.74 0.45
CA SER A 30 7.90 -23.21 -0.61
C SER A 30 7.48 -21.80 -1.05
N TYR A 31 8.42 -21.03 -1.63
CA TYR A 31 8.15 -19.65 -2.06
C TYR A 31 6.99 -19.55 -3.05
N ALA A 32 7.07 -20.32 -4.14
CA ALA A 32 6.08 -20.27 -5.21
C ALA A 32 4.69 -20.70 -4.73
N GLU A 33 4.63 -21.71 -3.85
CA GLU A 33 3.37 -22.18 -3.30
C GLU A 33 2.75 -21.15 -2.35
N SER A 34 3.55 -20.51 -1.49
CA SER A 34 3.09 -19.43 -0.63
C SER A 34 2.53 -18.25 -1.45
N THR A 35 3.23 -17.83 -2.51
CA THR A 35 2.80 -16.74 -3.38
C THR A 35 1.52 -17.10 -4.15
N LYS A 36 1.41 -18.33 -4.64
CA LYS A 36 0.20 -18.80 -5.35
C LYS A 36 -1.02 -18.83 -4.43
N GLN A 37 -0.86 -19.31 -3.19
CA GLN A 37 -1.94 -19.33 -2.21
C GLN A 37 -2.35 -17.91 -1.80
N LEU A 38 -1.39 -17.02 -1.60
CA LEU A 38 -1.65 -15.60 -1.33
C LEU A 38 -2.40 -14.92 -2.47
N PHE A 39 -1.99 -15.16 -3.71
CA PHE A 39 -2.65 -14.61 -4.89
C PHE A 39 -4.09 -15.11 -5.00
N SER A 40 -4.32 -16.42 -4.83
CA SER A 40 -5.66 -17.01 -4.85
C SER A 40 -6.56 -16.40 -3.76
N ARG A 41 -6.00 -16.21 -2.55
CA ARG A 41 -6.69 -15.57 -1.43
C ARG A 41 -7.04 -14.12 -1.74
N GLN A 42 -6.08 -13.30 -2.16
CA GLN A 42 -6.29 -11.88 -2.47
C GLN A 42 -7.29 -11.70 -3.61
N MET A 43 -7.19 -12.51 -4.66
CA MET A 43 -8.17 -12.54 -5.75
C MET A 43 -9.57 -12.86 -5.23
N THR A 44 -9.70 -13.85 -4.35
CA THR A 44 -10.99 -14.23 -3.75
C THR A 44 -11.54 -13.13 -2.85
N VAL A 45 -10.72 -12.48 -2.02
CA VAL A 45 -11.13 -11.37 -1.15
C VAL A 45 -11.63 -10.20 -2.00
N PHE A 46 -10.87 -9.83 -3.04
CA PHE A 46 -11.22 -8.73 -3.92
C PHE A 46 -12.53 -9.00 -4.67
N LEU A 47 -12.71 -10.20 -5.26
CA LEU A 47 -13.93 -10.58 -5.98
C LEU A 47 -15.15 -10.73 -5.06
N ARG A 48 -14.94 -11.10 -3.79
CA ARG A 48 -16.03 -11.20 -2.80
C ARG A 48 -16.50 -9.84 -2.31
N ASN A 49 -15.65 -8.82 -2.35
CA ASN A 49 -16.05 -7.44 -2.07
C ASN A 49 -16.84 -6.87 -3.26
N LYS A 50 -18.06 -7.38 -3.44
CA LYS A 50 -18.95 -7.01 -4.55
C LYS A 50 -19.35 -5.54 -4.51
N GLU A 51 -19.47 -4.95 -3.32
CA GLU A 51 -19.81 -3.54 -3.15
C GLU A 51 -18.70 -2.65 -3.71
N PHE A 52 -17.44 -2.94 -3.39
CA PHE A 52 -16.30 -2.23 -3.95
C PHE A 52 -16.20 -2.41 -5.47
N VAL A 53 -16.29 -3.65 -5.98
CA VAL A 53 -16.17 -3.90 -7.43
C VAL A 53 -17.31 -3.26 -8.22
N TYR A 54 -18.55 -3.35 -7.73
CA TYR A 54 -19.71 -2.79 -8.40
C TYR A 54 -19.70 -1.26 -8.40
N SER A 55 -19.43 -0.63 -7.24
CA SER A 55 -19.32 0.82 -7.14
C SER A 55 -18.21 1.37 -8.03
N ARG A 56 -17.06 0.69 -8.10
CA ARG A 56 -15.95 1.06 -8.98
C ARG A 56 -16.35 1.00 -10.45
N LEU A 57 -17.01 -0.08 -10.88
CA LEU A 57 -17.46 -0.24 -12.27
C LEU A 57 -18.48 0.84 -12.67
N VAL A 58 -19.46 1.12 -11.80
CA VAL A 58 -20.44 2.18 -12.03
C VAL A 58 -19.76 3.55 -12.11
N MET A 59 -18.82 3.84 -11.21
CA MET A 59 -18.07 5.09 -11.23
C MET A 59 -17.27 5.26 -12.52
N ILE A 60 -16.58 4.21 -12.98
CA ILE A 60 -15.81 4.22 -14.23
C ILE A 60 -16.71 4.49 -15.44
N LEU A 61 -17.88 3.84 -15.52
CA LEU A 61 -18.82 4.07 -16.61
C LEU A 61 -19.38 5.50 -16.60
N LEU A 62 -19.87 5.96 -15.44
CA LEU A 62 -20.45 7.28 -15.31
C LEU A 62 -19.43 8.39 -15.62
N MET A 63 -18.24 8.29 -15.03
CA MET A 63 -17.17 9.27 -15.27
C MET A 63 -16.59 9.17 -16.67
N GLY A 64 -16.49 7.96 -17.23
CA GLY A 64 -16.13 7.75 -18.63
C GLY A 64 -17.05 8.51 -19.58
N PHE A 65 -18.37 8.35 -19.44
CA PHE A 65 -19.34 9.10 -20.23
C PHE A 65 -19.31 10.61 -19.96
N LEU A 66 -19.20 11.03 -18.70
CA LEU A 66 -19.17 12.45 -18.33
C LEU A 66 -17.95 13.15 -18.94
N TYR A 67 -16.75 12.59 -18.78
CA TYR A 67 -15.54 13.18 -19.37
C TYR A 67 -15.56 13.11 -20.89
N SER A 68 -15.98 11.99 -21.48
CA SER A 68 -15.94 11.83 -22.92
C SER A 68 -16.94 12.75 -23.63
N THR A 69 -18.13 12.96 -23.06
CA THR A 69 -19.14 13.89 -23.63
C THR A 69 -18.77 15.35 -23.48
N SER A 70 -18.05 15.73 -22.41
CA SER A 70 -17.51 17.09 -22.27
C SER A 70 -16.55 17.47 -23.41
N TYR A 71 -15.90 16.46 -24.01
CA TYR A 71 -14.96 16.60 -25.11
C TYR A 71 -15.47 15.90 -26.37
N TYR A 72 -16.78 15.99 -26.64
CA TYR A 72 -17.37 15.35 -27.81
C TYR A 72 -16.74 15.88 -29.11
N GLN A 73 -16.16 14.97 -29.92
CA GLN A 73 -15.54 15.28 -31.22
C GLN A 73 -14.57 16.48 -31.18
N VAL A 74 -13.46 16.34 -30.45
CA VAL A 74 -12.46 17.40 -30.34
C VAL A 74 -11.82 17.68 -31.70
N ASP A 75 -11.70 18.96 -32.05
CA ASP A 75 -10.96 19.40 -33.23
C ASP A 75 -9.45 19.18 -33.05
N PRO A 76 -8.79 18.34 -33.87
CA PRO A 76 -7.35 18.10 -33.80
C PRO A 76 -6.51 19.36 -34.03
N GLY A 77 -7.07 20.38 -34.70
CA GLY A 77 -6.44 21.69 -34.91
C GLY A 77 -6.24 22.52 -33.64
N GLN A 78 -6.90 22.15 -32.54
CA GLN A 78 -6.74 22.82 -31.24
C GLN A 78 -5.99 21.89 -30.28
N ILE A 79 -4.66 21.94 -30.31
CA ILE A 79 -3.81 21.05 -29.49
C ILE A 79 -4.13 21.12 -27.99
N VAL A 80 -4.47 22.29 -27.46
CA VAL A 80 -4.85 22.48 -26.06
C VAL A 80 -6.02 21.58 -25.66
N ASN A 81 -7.02 21.42 -26.53
CA ASN A 81 -8.19 20.59 -26.23
C ASN A 81 -7.84 19.10 -26.29
N VAL A 82 -7.02 18.69 -27.26
CA VAL A 82 -6.57 17.30 -27.38
C VAL A 82 -5.71 16.90 -26.17
N LEU A 83 -4.76 17.76 -25.78
CA LEU A 83 -3.98 17.57 -24.57
C LEU A 83 -4.86 17.61 -23.32
N GLY A 84 -5.90 18.42 -23.28
CA GLY A 84 -6.89 18.45 -22.19
C GLY A 84 -7.63 17.13 -22.03
N VAL A 85 -8.04 16.48 -23.12
CA VAL A 85 -8.64 15.14 -23.11
C VAL A 85 -7.65 14.11 -22.56
N ILE A 86 -6.42 14.12 -23.08
CA ILE A 86 -5.36 13.21 -22.66
C ILE A 86 -5.07 13.37 -21.17
N PHE A 87 -4.90 14.62 -20.72
CA PHE A 87 -4.67 14.96 -19.33
C PHE A 87 -5.82 14.49 -18.44
N ALA A 88 -7.08 14.76 -18.81
CA ALA A 88 -8.25 14.33 -18.05
C ALA A 88 -8.34 12.79 -17.96
N ALA A 89 -8.05 12.07 -19.06
CA ALA A 89 -8.08 10.61 -19.07
C ALA A 89 -7.01 10.00 -18.15
N VAL A 90 -5.77 10.49 -18.23
CA VAL A 90 -4.66 10.02 -17.39
C VAL A 90 -4.89 10.40 -15.92
N LEU A 91 -5.34 11.63 -15.66
CA LEU A 91 -5.61 12.12 -14.30
C LEU A 91 -6.73 11.34 -13.63
N PHE A 92 -7.81 11.02 -14.34
CA PHE A 92 -8.90 10.22 -13.79
C PHE A 92 -8.43 8.82 -13.39
N LEU A 93 -7.66 8.15 -14.24
CA LEU A 93 -7.11 6.82 -13.91
C LEU A 93 -6.14 6.87 -12.73
N ALA A 94 -5.33 7.93 -12.63
CA ALA A 94 -4.43 8.15 -11.51
C ALA A 94 -5.21 8.37 -10.20
N LEU A 95 -6.10 9.37 -10.16
CA LEU A 95 -6.91 9.70 -8.98
C LEU A 95 -7.87 8.56 -8.58
N GLY A 96 -8.33 7.78 -9.55
CA GLY A 96 -9.21 6.64 -9.34
C GLY A 96 -8.65 5.59 -8.38
N GLN A 97 -7.33 5.56 -8.15
CA GLN A 97 -6.69 4.59 -7.27
C GLN A 97 -6.66 5.03 -5.79
N ILE A 98 -6.92 6.29 -5.47
CA ILE A 98 -6.93 6.80 -4.08
C ILE A 98 -7.91 6.04 -3.16
N PRO A 99 -9.14 5.67 -3.58
CA PRO A 99 -10.08 4.91 -2.75
C PRO A 99 -9.58 3.52 -2.33
N MET A 100 -8.45 3.04 -2.87
CA MET A 100 -7.83 1.77 -2.48
C MET A 100 -6.99 1.90 -1.20
N ILE A 101 -6.57 3.12 -0.81
CA ILE A 101 -5.69 3.37 0.33
C ILE A 101 -6.25 2.78 1.64
N PRO A 102 -7.52 3.01 2.04
CA PRO A 102 -8.07 2.45 3.27
C PRO A 102 -7.98 0.92 3.32
N ALA A 103 -8.33 0.25 2.22
CA ALA A 103 -8.30 -1.20 2.12
C ALA A 103 -6.86 -1.77 2.21
N ILE A 104 -5.86 -1.02 1.73
CA ILE A 104 -4.45 -1.41 1.84
C ILE A 104 -3.97 -1.27 3.29
N VAL A 105 -4.33 -0.17 3.97
CA VAL A 105 -3.95 0.07 5.37
C VAL A 105 -4.55 -1.00 6.28
N GLU A 106 -5.83 -1.35 6.11
CA GLU A 106 -6.48 -2.45 6.86
C GLU A 106 -5.82 -3.81 6.58
N ALA A 107 -5.52 -4.10 5.31
CA ALA A 107 -4.83 -5.35 4.95
C ALA A 107 -3.41 -5.46 5.52
N ARG A 108 -2.76 -4.32 5.84
CA ARG A 108 -1.41 -4.28 6.41
C ARG A 108 -1.37 -4.81 7.85
N GLU A 109 -2.39 -4.51 8.67
CA GLU A 109 -2.45 -5.03 10.05
C GLU A 109 -2.52 -6.56 10.06
N ILE A 110 -3.37 -7.11 9.18
CA ILE A 110 -3.49 -8.56 8.96
C ILE A 110 -2.15 -9.13 8.48
N PHE A 111 -1.45 -8.41 7.60
CA PHE A 111 -0.13 -8.80 7.12
C PHE A 111 0.92 -8.87 8.24
N TYR A 112 0.99 -7.87 9.14
CA TYR A 112 1.95 -7.87 10.25
C TYR A 112 1.75 -9.08 11.17
N LYS A 113 0.50 -9.36 11.55
CA LYS A 113 0.14 -10.54 12.35
C LYS A 113 0.51 -11.86 11.67
N GLN A 114 0.33 -11.96 10.36
CA GLN A 114 0.63 -13.18 9.61
C GLN A 114 2.14 -13.36 9.36
N ARG A 115 2.87 -12.25 9.20
CA ARG A 115 4.33 -12.26 9.03
C ARG A 115 5.04 -12.59 10.33
N SER A 116 4.60 -12.07 11.48
CA SER A 116 5.19 -12.40 12.79
C SER A 116 5.02 -13.90 13.12
N ALA A 117 3.91 -14.50 12.69
CA ALA A 117 3.66 -15.94 12.75
C ALA A 117 4.44 -16.77 11.69
N ASN A 118 5.27 -16.14 10.86
CA ASN A 118 6.04 -16.75 9.77
C ASN A 118 5.20 -17.57 8.76
N PHE A 119 3.96 -17.16 8.46
CA PHE A 119 3.14 -17.86 7.45
C PHE A 119 3.69 -17.70 6.03
N PHE A 120 4.21 -16.52 5.70
CA PHE A 120 4.76 -16.20 4.38
C PHE A 120 5.77 -15.05 4.45
N ARG A 121 6.50 -14.85 3.35
CA ARG A 121 7.51 -13.79 3.19
C ARG A 121 6.86 -12.50 2.68
N THR A 122 7.41 -11.36 3.04
CA THR A 122 6.96 -10.03 2.56
C THR A 122 6.95 -9.95 1.03
N SER A 123 7.98 -10.48 0.37
CA SER A 123 8.05 -10.48 -1.10
C SER A 123 6.94 -11.34 -1.73
N SER A 124 6.53 -12.44 -1.10
CA SER A 124 5.39 -13.25 -1.57
C SER A 124 4.08 -12.46 -1.51
N PHE A 125 3.87 -11.68 -0.44
CA PHE A 125 2.66 -10.87 -0.25
C PHE A 125 2.54 -9.76 -1.29
N ILE A 126 3.63 -9.03 -1.55
CA ILE A 126 3.62 -7.90 -2.47
C ILE A 126 3.47 -8.36 -3.91
N LEU A 127 4.20 -9.40 -4.32
CA LEU A 127 4.03 -9.98 -5.65
C LEU A 127 2.61 -10.47 -5.86
N ALA A 128 2.03 -11.15 -4.87
CA ALA A 128 0.64 -11.59 -4.95
C ALA A 128 -0.30 -10.38 -5.10
N GLN A 129 -0.12 -9.33 -4.28
CA GLN A 129 -1.00 -8.16 -4.28
C GLN A 129 -0.93 -7.41 -5.61
N CYS A 130 0.28 -7.15 -6.10
CA CYS A 130 0.52 -6.49 -7.39
C CYS A 130 -0.05 -7.31 -8.56
N THR A 131 0.08 -8.64 -8.52
CA THR A 131 -0.46 -9.53 -9.56
C THR A 131 -1.98 -9.58 -9.53
N THR A 132 -2.61 -9.53 -8.35
CA THR A 132 -4.07 -9.50 -8.21
C THR A 132 -4.66 -8.24 -8.84
N GLN A 133 -3.97 -7.10 -8.83
CA GLN A 133 -4.49 -5.84 -9.39
C GLN A 133 -4.46 -5.77 -10.93
N ILE A 134 -3.53 -6.48 -11.58
CA ILE A 134 -3.36 -6.47 -13.05
C ILE A 134 -4.67 -6.72 -13.83
N PRO A 135 -5.45 -7.79 -13.58
CA PRO A 135 -6.68 -8.04 -14.33
C PRO A 135 -7.74 -6.97 -14.12
N PHE A 136 -7.83 -6.38 -12.92
CA PHE A 136 -8.81 -5.32 -12.64
C PHE A 136 -8.42 -4.01 -13.32
N ALA A 137 -7.14 -3.63 -13.26
CA ALA A 137 -6.61 -2.48 -13.98
C ALA A 137 -6.82 -2.63 -15.50
N PHE A 138 -6.63 -3.83 -16.03
CA PHE A 138 -6.87 -4.12 -17.44
C PHE A 138 -8.33 -3.92 -17.85
N ILE A 139 -9.28 -4.45 -17.06
CA ILE A 139 -10.72 -4.26 -17.32
C ILE A 139 -11.12 -2.79 -17.21
N GLU A 140 -10.65 -2.08 -16.16
CA GLU A 140 -10.91 -0.66 -15.96
C GLU A 140 -10.42 0.18 -17.15
N THR A 141 -9.19 -0.08 -17.61
CA THR A 141 -8.59 0.67 -18.72
C THR A 141 -9.26 0.38 -20.05
N ILE A 142 -9.71 -0.86 -20.31
CA ILE A 142 -10.48 -1.17 -21.51
C ILE A 142 -11.82 -0.44 -21.50
N ILE A 143 -12.58 -0.53 -20.41
CA ILE A 143 -13.92 0.09 -20.33
C ILE A 143 -13.79 1.60 -20.47
N PHE A 144 -12.99 2.24 -19.61
CA PHE A 144 -12.80 3.69 -19.60
C PHE A 144 -12.16 4.20 -20.89
N GLY A 145 -11.03 3.59 -21.29
CA GLY A 145 -10.24 4.02 -22.43
C GLY A 145 -11.00 3.89 -23.75
N THR A 146 -11.80 2.82 -23.92
CA THR A 146 -12.62 2.66 -25.12
C THR A 146 -13.70 3.75 -25.21
N ILE A 147 -14.41 4.04 -24.11
CA ILE A 147 -15.44 5.09 -24.10
C ILE A 147 -14.81 6.45 -24.41
N MET A 148 -13.72 6.79 -23.75
CA MET A 148 -13.01 8.05 -23.99
C MET A 148 -12.57 8.18 -25.44
N TYR A 149 -11.83 7.20 -25.96
CA TYR A 149 -11.22 7.26 -27.30
C TYR A 149 -12.23 7.51 -28.42
N TRP A 150 -13.33 6.75 -28.43
CA TRP A 150 -14.29 6.79 -29.53
C TRP A 150 -15.25 7.98 -29.44
N VAL A 151 -15.63 8.42 -28.24
CA VAL A 151 -16.54 9.56 -28.07
C VAL A 151 -15.83 10.89 -28.29
N THR A 152 -14.55 11.01 -27.92
CA THR A 152 -13.77 12.23 -28.20
C THR A 152 -13.34 12.37 -29.65
N GLY A 153 -13.46 11.30 -30.45
CA GLY A 153 -13.12 11.31 -31.88
C GLY A 153 -11.62 11.26 -32.14
N PHE A 154 -10.87 10.48 -31.36
CA PHE A 154 -9.45 10.22 -31.64
C PHE A 154 -9.26 9.42 -32.93
N THR A 155 -8.01 9.29 -33.35
CA THR A 155 -7.66 8.73 -34.67
C THR A 155 -8.26 7.36 -34.90
N SER A 156 -8.75 7.06 -36.10
CA SER A 156 -9.37 5.74 -36.37
C SER A 156 -8.35 4.61 -36.59
N SER A 157 -7.04 4.88 -36.47
CA SER A 157 -5.99 3.88 -36.65
C SER A 157 -6.00 2.83 -35.52
N SER A 158 -6.05 1.54 -35.90
CA SER A 158 -6.03 0.42 -34.95
C SER A 158 -4.74 0.36 -34.14
N GLY A 159 -3.61 0.72 -34.74
CA GLY A 159 -2.32 0.79 -34.05
C GLY A 159 -2.30 1.84 -32.95
N ALA A 160 -2.82 3.03 -33.24
CA ALA A 160 -2.90 4.14 -32.30
C ALA A 160 -3.88 3.87 -31.15
N PHE A 161 -4.98 3.15 -31.41
CA PHE A 161 -5.91 2.73 -30.37
C PHE A 161 -5.26 1.73 -29.38
N LEU A 162 -4.53 0.74 -29.89
CA LEU A 162 -3.87 -0.26 -29.03
C LEU A 162 -2.74 0.34 -28.20
N THR A 163 -1.93 1.24 -28.78
CA THR A 163 -0.88 1.96 -28.04
C THR A 163 -1.47 2.91 -27.01
N TYR A 164 -2.60 3.57 -27.31
CA TYR A 164 -3.35 4.38 -26.36
C TYR A 164 -3.81 3.56 -25.15
N LEU A 165 -4.47 2.42 -25.39
CA LEU A 165 -4.90 1.52 -24.31
C LEU A 165 -3.72 1.00 -23.49
N LEU A 166 -2.61 0.61 -24.13
CA LEU A 166 -1.41 0.15 -23.45
C LEU A 166 -0.83 1.23 -22.52
N LEU A 167 -0.73 2.48 -23.00
CA LEU A 167 -0.23 3.59 -22.19
C LEU A 167 -1.15 3.89 -21.00
N LEU A 168 -2.48 3.91 -21.21
CA LEU A 168 -3.44 4.08 -20.10
C LEU A 168 -3.35 2.94 -19.08
N PHE A 169 -3.16 1.70 -19.54
CA PHE A 169 -2.98 0.55 -18.68
C PHE A 169 -1.71 0.65 -17.82
N LEU A 170 -0.59 1.06 -18.41
CA LEU A 170 0.66 1.26 -17.68
C LEU A 170 0.60 2.42 -16.70
N VAL A 171 -0.09 3.51 -17.04
CA VAL A 171 -0.41 4.60 -16.11
C VAL A 171 -1.18 4.06 -14.91
N ASN A 172 -2.26 3.31 -15.16
CA ASN A 172 -3.10 2.76 -14.09
C ASN A 172 -2.26 1.88 -13.13
N LEU A 173 -1.45 0.95 -13.68
CA LEU A 173 -0.54 0.12 -12.87
C LEU A 173 0.49 0.93 -12.06
N THR A 174 1.04 1.98 -12.66
CA THR A 174 2.02 2.86 -12.00
C THR A 174 1.39 3.56 -10.80
N PHE A 175 0.17 4.07 -10.94
CA PHE A 175 -0.53 4.72 -9.84
C PHE A 175 -1.03 3.75 -8.78
N ILE A 176 -1.50 2.56 -9.16
CA ILE A 176 -1.82 1.49 -8.20
C ILE A 176 -0.62 1.19 -7.28
N THR A 177 0.56 1.01 -7.88
CA THR A 177 1.78 0.71 -7.10
C THR A 177 2.30 1.90 -6.33
N TRP A 178 2.15 3.13 -6.84
CA TRP A 178 2.45 4.36 -6.12
C TRP A 178 1.61 4.51 -4.84
N PHE A 179 0.28 4.37 -4.93
CA PHE A 179 -0.58 4.47 -3.73
C PHE A 179 -0.40 3.28 -2.80
N PHE A 180 -0.08 2.10 -3.32
CA PHE A 180 0.31 0.95 -2.49
C PHE A 180 1.58 1.23 -1.69
N PHE A 181 2.59 1.84 -2.32
CA PHE A 181 3.80 2.30 -1.63
C PHE A 181 3.48 3.36 -0.57
N LEU A 182 2.71 4.40 -0.92
CA LEU A 182 2.32 5.46 0.01
C LEU A 182 1.55 4.93 1.23
N SER A 183 0.62 4.00 1.01
CA SER A 183 -0.14 3.35 2.08
C SER A 183 0.76 2.48 2.96
N SER A 184 1.78 1.84 2.37
CA SER A 184 2.73 1.00 3.10
C SER A 184 3.64 1.82 4.02
N ILE A 185 4.08 3.00 3.56
CA ILE A 185 4.96 3.89 4.35
C ILE A 185 4.18 4.76 5.34
N SER A 186 2.89 5.04 5.14
CA SER A 186 2.12 5.92 6.03
C SER A 186 1.67 5.21 7.32
N PRO A 187 1.77 5.81 8.53
CA PRO A 187 1.35 5.14 9.76
C PRO A 187 -0.16 4.89 9.83
N ASN A 188 -0.98 5.89 9.48
CA ASN A 188 -2.44 5.85 9.60
C ASN A 188 -3.13 6.43 8.35
N LEU A 189 -4.42 6.14 8.18
CA LEU A 189 -5.22 6.67 7.07
C LEU A 189 -5.22 8.21 7.00
N HIS A 190 -5.31 8.86 8.17
CA HIS A 190 -5.27 10.33 8.30
C HIS A 190 -3.97 10.97 7.81
N VAL A 191 -2.88 10.20 7.69
CA VAL A 191 -1.61 10.66 7.10
C VAL A 191 -1.51 10.23 5.64
N ALA A 192 -1.97 9.01 5.31
CA ALA A 192 -1.90 8.44 3.97
C ALA A 192 -2.65 9.30 2.94
N GLU A 193 -3.88 9.72 3.25
CA GLU A 193 -4.73 10.45 2.32
C GLU A 193 -4.19 11.86 1.98
N PRO A 194 -3.80 12.72 2.95
CA PRO A 194 -3.20 14.01 2.63
C PRO A 194 -1.88 13.88 1.86
N VAL A 195 -1.03 12.90 2.21
CA VAL A 195 0.24 12.67 1.51
C VAL A 195 -0.02 12.22 0.07
N ALA A 196 -1.01 11.35 -0.14
CA ALA A 196 -1.45 10.96 -1.47
C ALA A 196 -1.91 12.18 -2.29
N LEU A 197 -2.75 13.04 -1.72
CA LEU A 197 -3.25 14.24 -2.39
C LEU A 197 -2.12 15.22 -2.76
N VAL A 198 -1.19 15.47 -1.84
CA VAL A 198 -0.01 16.31 -2.08
C VAL A 198 0.86 15.71 -3.18
N SER A 199 1.07 14.39 -3.18
CA SER A 199 1.85 13.73 -4.24
C SER A 199 1.23 13.91 -5.62
N VAL A 200 -0.11 13.80 -5.72
CA VAL A 200 -0.81 14.01 -6.98
C VAL A 200 -0.73 15.46 -7.43
N LEU A 201 -0.79 16.42 -6.51
CA LEU A 201 -0.61 17.84 -6.84
C LEU A 201 0.74 18.08 -7.53
N PHE A 202 1.83 17.48 -7.03
CA PHE A 202 3.14 17.58 -7.67
C PHE A 202 3.16 16.95 -9.06
N PHE A 203 2.62 15.74 -9.21
CA PHE A 203 2.55 15.11 -10.54
C PHE A 203 1.71 15.96 -11.52
N VAL A 204 0.56 16.49 -11.09
CA VAL A 204 -0.30 17.32 -11.93
C VAL A 204 0.40 18.61 -12.36
N LEU A 205 1.02 19.32 -11.42
CA LEU A 205 1.65 20.63 -11.70
C LEU A 205 2.81 20.50 -12.68
N PHE A 206 3.60 19.43 -12.55
CA PHE A 206 4.75 19.15 -13.40
C PHE A 206 4.46 18.16 -14.55
N SER A 207 3.19 17.91 -14.86
CA SER A 207 2.78 16.96 -15.91
C SER A 207 3.01 17.45 -17.34
N GLY A 208 3.42 18.70 -17.55
CA GLY A 208 3.59 19.28 -18.90
C GLY A 208 2.32 19.85 -19.54
N PHE A 209 1.15 19.65 -18.91
CA PHE A 209 -0.11 20.24 -19.38
C PHE A 209 -0.42 21.58 -18.69
N VAL A 210 -0.38 21.61 -17.36
CA VAL A 210 -0.65 22.83 -16.57
C VAL A 210 0.48 23.85 -16.70
N MET A 211 1.72 23.36 -16.65
CA MET A 211 2.92 24.14 -16.89
C MET A 211 3.72 23.42 -17.98
N SER A 212 4.07 24.13 -19.05
CA SER A 212 4.88 23.57 -20.13
C SER A 212 6.32 23.32 -19.65
N ALA A 213 7.00 22.37 -20.29
CA ALA A 213 8.40 22.05 -19.98
C ALA A 213 9.34 23.24 -20.20
N ASP A 214 9.04 24.09 -21.18
CA ASP A 214 9.86 25.26 -21.53
C ASP A 214 9.68 26.43 -20.54
N ASP A 215 8.50 26.53 -19.92
CA ASP A 215 8.20 27.55 -18.91
C ASP A 215 8.69 27.13 -17.51
N THR A 216 9.09 25.86 -17.35
CA THR A 216 9.56 25.32 -16.08
C THR A 216 10.97 25.85 -15.79
N PRO A 217 11.21 26.49 -14.64
CA PRO A 217 12.54 26.95 -14.28
C PRO A 217 13.56 25.80 -14.29
N ALA A 218 14.78 26.06 -14.78
CA ALA A 218 15.80 25.03 -15.01
C ALA A 218 16.15 24.19 -13.77
N TYR A 219 15.93 24.71 -12.57
CA TYR A 219 16.17 23.99 -11.32
C TYR A 219 15.08 22.96 -10.96
N PHE A 220 13.88 23.07 -11.52
CA PHE A 220 12.76 22.13 -11.30
C PHE A 220 12.52 21.17 -12.48
N ILE A 221 13.26 21.31 -13.58
CA ILE A 221 13.05 20.49 -14.78
C ILE A 221 13.21 18.98 -14.52
N TRP A 222 14.01 18.58 -13.52
CA TRP A 222 14.19 17.18 -13.17
C TRP A 222 12.90 16.52 -12.66
N ILE A 223 11.98 17.29 -12.03
CA ILE A 223 10.68 16.77 -11.56
C ILE A 223 9.84 16.35 -12.76
N TYR A 224 9.83 17.16 -13.82
CA TYR A 224 9.16 16.85 -15.09
C TYR A 224 9.67 15.55 -15.73
N TRP A 225 10.96 15.23 -15.57
CA TRP A 225 11.54 13.99 -16.12
C TRP A 225 11.34 12.76 -15.23
N ILE A 226 11.08 12.93 -13.93
CA ILE A 226 10.75 11.83 -13.00
C ILE A 226 9.24 11.56 -12.97
N ASP A 227 8.42 12.54 -13.32
CA ASP A 227 6.97 12.43 -13.25
C ASP A 227 6.40 11.43 -14.28
N PRO A 228 5.75 10.32 -13.86
CA PRO A 228 5.10 9.40 -14.78
C PRO A 228 3.92 10.02 -15.55
N LEU A 229 3.22 11.06 -15.03
CA LEU A 229 2.17 11.73 -15.78
C LEU A 229 2.73 12.46 -17.00
N ALA A 230 3.85 13.18 -16.84
CA ALA A 230 4.52 13.89 -17.93
C ALA A 230 4.92 12.97 -19.10
N TRP A 231 5.49 11.80 -18.79
CA TRP A 231 5.82 10.80 -19.82
C TRP A 231 4.57 10.26 -20.54
N SER A 232 3.49 10.07 -19.79
CA SER A 232 2.23 9.52 -20.30
C SER A 232 1.53 10.49 -21.24
N ILE A 233 1.40 11.77 -20.84
CA ILE A 233 0.77 12.81 -21.66
C ILE A 233 1.57 13.02 -22.94
N ARG A 234 2.91 13.07 -22.84
CA ARG A 234 3.78 13.19 -24.01
C ARG A 234 3.59 12.02 -24.97
N ALA A 235 3.63 10.79 -24.48
CA ALA A 235 3.49 9.61 -25.33
C ALA A 235 2.11 9.51 -25.99
N LEU A 236 1.04 9.83 -25.26
CA LEU A 236 -0.32 9.86 -25.78
C LEU A 236 -0.50 10.97 -26.84
N ALA A 237 0.10 12.14 -26.63
CA ALA A 237 0.07 13.23 -27.60
C ALA A 237 0.80 12.86 -28.89
N ILE A 238 2.01 12.29 -28.78
CA ILE A 238 2.78 11.80 -29.93
C ILE A 238 1.99 10.70 -30.65
N ASN A 239 1.38 9.77 -29.92
CA ASN A 239 0.57 8.71 -30.51
C ASN A 239 -0.63 9.23 -31.31
N GLN A 240 -1.28 10.30 -30.83
CA GLN A 240 -2.38 10.93 -31.55
C GLN A 240 -1.89 11.67 -32.80
N TYR A 241 -0.88 12.53 -32.69
CA TYR A 241 -0.44 13.43 -33.78
C TYR A 241 0.50 12.78 -34.81
N THR A 242 1.08 11.63 -34.50
CA THR A 242 1.91 10.88 -35.46
C THR A 242 1.15 9.87 -36.31
N ALA A 243 -0.18 9.84 -36.18
CA ALA A 243 -1.08 9.05 -37.03
C ALA A 243 -1.07 9.58 -38.48
N ASP A 244 -1.25 8.67 -39.44
CA ASP A 244 -1.11 8.98 -40.88
C ASP A 244 -2.08 10.07 -41.36
N GLU A 245 -3.23 10.22 -40.71
CA GLU A 245 -4.21 11.27 -41.01
C GLU A 245 -3.72 12.69 -40.70
N PHE A 246 -2.78 12.85 -39.76
CA PHE A 246 -2.21 14.14 -39.36
C PHE A 246 -0.82 14.41 -39.96
N GLN A 247 -0.24 13.42 -40.63
CA GLN A 247 1.05 13.55 -41.31
C GLN A 247 0.88 14.07 -42.75
N GLN A 248 0.01 15.07 -42.91
CA GLN A 248 -0.27 15.72 -44.19
C GLN A 248 0.25 17.16 -44.18
N CYS A 249 0.69 17.64 -45.34
CA CYS A 249 1.16 19.03 -45.50
C CYS A 249 0.02 20.04 -45.48
N VAL A 250 -1.14 19.68 -46.02
CA VAL A 250 -2.31 20.56 -46.10
C VAL A 250 -3.40 20.03 -45.19
N TYR A 251 -3.78 20.81 -44.18
CA TYR A 251 -4.89 20.48 -43.27
C TYR A 251 -5.87 21.65 -43.20
N LYS A 252 -7.16 21.38 -43.44
CA LYS A 252 -8.24 22.39 -43.52
C LYS A 252 -7.90 23.60 -44.41
N GLY A 253 -7.16 23.37 -45.51
CA GLY A 253 -6.80 24.40 -46.48
C GLY A 253 -5.57 25.25 -46.11
N PHE A 254 -4.89 24.98 -45.00
CA PHE A 254 -3.61 25.61 -44.63
C PHE A 254 -2.44 24.68 -44.94
N ASP A 255 -1.41 25.22 -45.60
CA ASP A 255 -0.17 24.49 -45.93
C ASP A 255 0.88 24.71 -44.82
N TYR A 256 1.07 23.69 -43.99
CA TYR A 256 2.00 23.66 -42.86
C TYR A 256 3.44 23.40 -43.33
N CYS A 257 3.62 22.68 -44.44
CA CYS A 257 4.93 22.40 -45.01
C CYS A 257 5.56 23.68 -45.57
N ALA A 258 4.77 24.54 -46.22
CA ALA A 258 5.26 25.82 -46.76
C ALA A 258 5.53 26.88 -45.68
N THR A 259 4.83 26.84 -44.54
CA THR A 259 4.91 27.89 -43.50
C THR A 259 5.82 27.52 -42.34
N GLN A 260 5.84 26.25 -41.93
CA GLN A 260 6.54 25.77 -40.73
C GLN A 260 7.56 24.66 -41.03
N ASN A 261 7.77 24.29 -42.30
CA ASN A 261 8.64 23.18 -42.71
C ASN A 261 8.36 21.86 -41.96
N ALA A 262 7.12 21.66 -41.50
CA ALA A 262 6.69 20.50 -40.73
C ALA A 262 5.31 20.03 -41.20
N THR A 263 5.00 18.75 -40.99
CA THR A 263 3.65 18.22 -41.18
C THR A 263 2.71 18.80 -40.14
N PHE A 264 1.39 18.74 -40.38
CA PHE A 264 0.41 19.26 -39.43
C PHE A 264 0.59 18.69 -38.01
N GLY A 265 0.73 17.37 -37.86
CA GLY A 265 0.92 16.73 -36.56
C GLY A 265 2.21 17.17 -35.85
N ASP A 266 3.32 17.29 -36.59
CA ASP A 266 4.60 17.70 -36.03
C ASP A 266 4.60 19.19 -35.64
N ALA A 267 3.95 20.03 -36.45
CA ALA A 267 3.72 21.44 -36.15
C ALA A 267 2.91 21.62 -34.85
N MET A 268 1.85 20.83 -34.66
CA MET A 268 1.08 20.85 -33.41
C MET A 268 1.95 20.46 -32.21
N LEU A 269 2.71 19.37 -32.29
CA LEU A 269 3.58 18.93 -31.20
C LEU A 269 4.66 19.97 -30.84
N GLN A 270 5.27 20.60 -31.86
CA GLN A 270 6.28 21.65 -31.66
C GLN A 270 5.71 22.92 -31.00
N GLN A 271 4.44 23.24 -31.26
CA GLN A 271 3.77 24.38 -30.62
C GLN A 271 3.75 24.26 -29.09
N PHE A 272 3.74 23.05 -28.55
CA PHE A 272 3.73 22.76 -27.12
C PHE A 272 5.10 22.29 -26.59
N GLY A 273 6.17 22.43 -27.38
CA GLY A 273 7.52 22.01 -27.00
C GLY A 273 7.72 20.48 -26.94
N LEU A 274 6.77 19.70 -27.45
CA LEU A 274 6.82 18.24 -27.40
C LEU A 274 7.75 17.71 -28.51
N LYS A 275 8.48 16.64 -28.20
CA LYS A 275 9.31 15.93 -29.19
C LYS A 275 8.41 15.18 -30.18
N THR A 276 8.79 15.16 -31.46
CA THR A 276 7.96 14.61 -32.55
C THR A 276 8.22 13.12 -32.86
N GLY A 277 9.31 12.55 -32.35
CA GLY A 277 9.72 11.20 -32.71
C GLY A 277 8.86 10.09 -32.09
N LYS A 278 8.53 9.05 -32.89
CA LYS A 278 7.74 7.88 -32.47
C LYS A 278 8.47 7.02 -31.41
N GLU A 279 9.80 7.12 -31.31
CA GLU A 279 10.61 6.44 -30.31
C GLU A 279 10.25 6.82 -28.88
N TRP A 280 9.76 8.05 -28.66
CA TRP A 280 9.35 8.53 -27.35
C TRP A 280 8.17 7.78 -26.76
N ILE A 281 7.31 7.19 -27.60
CA ILE A 281 6.21 6.32 -27.15
C ILE A 281 6.79 5.10 -26.43
N TRP A 282 7.79 4.45 -27.02
CA TRP A 282 8.42 3.27 -26.43
C TRP A 282 9.29 3.60 -25.23
N TYR A 283 9.95 4.77 -25.21
CA TYR A 283 10.63 5.25 -24.02
C TYR A 283 9.66 5.45 -22.85
N ALA A 284 8.47 5.99 -23.10
CA ALA A 284 7.44 6.12 -22.07
C ALA A 284 6.92 4.76 -21.59
N VAL A 285 6.71 3.79 -22.50
CA VAL A 285 6.31 2.42 -22.13
C VAL A 285 7.33 1.78 -21.22
N ILE A 286 8.62 1.84 -21.57
CA ILE A 286 9.71 1.31 -20.76
C ILE A 286 9.79 2.04 -19.43
N TYR A 287 9.69 3.38 -19.44
CA TYR A 287 9.74 4.20 -18.25
C TYR A 287 8.64 3.85 -17.25
N LEU A 288 7.38 3.79 -17.69
CA LEU A 288 6.24 3.43 -16.84
C LEU A 288 6.36 2.00 -16.29
N ALA A 289 6.83 1.05 -17.10
CA ALA A 289 7.10 -0.30 -16.64
C ALA A 289 8.19 -0.32 -15.55
N VAL A 290 9.26 0.46 -15.71
CA VAL A 290 10.30 0.61 -14.69
C VAL A 290 9.74 1.25 -13.42
N CYS A 291 8.94 2.32 -13.53
CA CYS A 291 8.28 2.95 -12.39
C CYS A 291 7.43 1.96 -11.59
N TYR A 292 6.66 1.10 -12.28
CA TYR A 292 5.89 0.05 -11.64
C TYR A 292 6.76 -0.88 -10.77
N PHE A 293 7.87 -1.39 -11.32
CA PHE A 293 8.78 -2.26 -10.56
C PHE A 293 9.51 -1.52 -9.45
N VAL A 294 9.89 -0.26 -9.66
CA VAL A 294 10.56 0.59 -8.66
C VAL A 294 9.64 0.87 -7.48
N PHE A 295 8.37 1.25 -7.73
CA PHE A 295 7.40 1.49 -6.67
C PHE A 295 7.02 0.21 -5.94
N MET A 296 6.91 -0.92 -6.65
CA MET A 296 6.75 -2.24 -6.02
C MET A 296 7.93 -2.57 -5.10
N PHE A 297 9.17 -2.27 -5.52
CA PHE A 297 10.36 -2.48 -4.70
C PHE A 297 10.40 -1.56 -3.48
N PHE A 298 10.02 -0.28 -3.63
CA PHE A 298 9.90 0.62 -2.49
C PHE A 298 8.79 0.20 -1.52
N ALA A 299 7.67 -0.30 -2.01
CA ALA A 299 6.65 -0.90 -1.15
C ALA A 299 7.18 -2.12 -0.40
N TYR A 300 8.05 -2.92 -1.03
CA TYR A 300 8.76 -4.02 -0.37
C TYR A 300 9.66 -3.54 0.75
N LEU A 301 10.50 -2.55 0.51
CA LEU A 301 11.35 -1.98 1.56
C LEU A 301 10.52 -1.37 2.69
N ALA A 302 9.45 -0.66 2.37
CA ALA A 302 8.54 -0.07 3.35
C ALA A 302 7.94 -1.16 4.25
N LEU A 303 7.34 -2.21 3.68
CA LEU A 303 6.76 -3.28 4.49
C LEU A 303 7.81 -4.13 5.22
N GLU A 304 9.00 -4.33 4.64
CA GLU A 304 10.06 -5.14 5.24
C GLU A 304 10.65 -4.46 6.49
N TYR A 305 10.94 -3.16 6.40
CA TYR A 305 11.70 -2.41 7.42
C TYR A 305 10.86 -1.51 8.32
N ILE A 306 9.66 -1.11 7.89
CA ILE A 306 8.78 -0.23 8.67
C ILE A 306 7.66 -1.07 9.29
N HIS A 307 7.66 -1.13 10.62
CA HIS A 307 6.58 -1.72 11.41
C HIS A 307 5.83 -0.64 12.16
N TYR A 308 4.55 -0.52 11.85
CA TYR A 308 3.59 0.26 12.62
C TYR A 308 2.77 -0.72 13.47
N ASP A 309 3.40 -1.32 14.48
CA ASP A 309 2.64 -2.02 15.51
C ASP A 309 2.00 -0.97 16.40
N HIS A 310 0.66 -0.97 16.46
CA HIS A 310 0.01 -0.51 17.68
C HIS A 310 0.43 -1.52 18.74
N SER A 311 1.23 -1.09 19.71
CA SER A 311 1.49 -1.91 20.88
C SER A 311 0.13 -2.33 21.44
N GLU A 312 -0.19 -3.63 21.44
CA GLU A 312 -1.37 -4.20 22.11
C GLU A 312 -1.35 -3.98 23.64
N HIS A 313 -0.46 -3.14 24.14
CA HIS A 313 -0.41 -2.69 25.51
C HIS A 313 -0.43 -1.15 25.52
N THR A 314 -1.43 -0.63 26.23
CA THR A 314 -1.79 0.79 26.43
C THR A 314 -2.56 1.47 25.29
N ILE A 315 -3.88 1.30 25.36
CA ILE A 315 -4.81 2.32 24.86
C ILE A 315 -4.51 3.58 25.68
N ILE A 316 -3.81 4.54 25.09
CA ILE A 316 -3.69 5.88 25.65
C ILE A 316 -5.01 6.57 25.31
N VAL A 317 -5.96 6.53 26.24
CA VAL A 317 -7.10 7.44 26.21
C VAL A 317 -6.53 8.82 26.55
N ASN A 318 -6.52 9.74 25.57
CA ASN A 318 -6.31 11.15 25.88
C ASN A 318 -7.57 11.63 26.62
N GLU A 319 -7.43 12.10 27.85
CA GLU A 319 -8.52 12.55 28.73
C GLU A 319 -9.27 13.80 28.23
N ASP A 320 -8.92 14.35 27.05
CA ASP A 320 -9.33 15.71 26.66
C ASP A 320 -10.61 15.79 25.80
N GLU A 321 -11.35 14.70 25.58
CA GLU A 321 -12.61 14.72 24.79
C GLU A 321 -13.82 14.04 25.47
N GLU A 322 -13.97 14.15 26.79
CA GLU A 322 -15.21 13.78 27.48
C GLU A 322 -16.09 15.00 27.84
N GLU A 323 -16.75 15.58 26.84
CA GLU A 323 -18.10 16.12 27.08
C GLU A 323 -19.03 15.75 25.92
N ASN A 324 -19.94 14.82 26.21
CA ASN A 324 -21.09 14.35 25.44
C ASN A 324 -20.83 13.17 24.49
N ASN A 325 -21.01 11.96 25.01
CA ASN A 325 -22.03 11.04 24.53
C ASN A 325 -22.15 9.81 25.44
N GLU A 326 -23.28 9.69 26.14
CA GLU A 326 -23.73 8.43 26.73
C GLU A 326 -23.99 7.41 25.60
N LYS A 327 -23.25 6.29 25.61
CA LYS A 327 -23.73 4.92 25.34
C LYS A 327 -22.57 3.90 25.37
N ASP A 328 -22.68 2.96 26.31
CA ASP A 328 -22.20 1.57 26.30
C ASP A 328 -20.94 1.26 25.47
N VAL A 329 -19.76 1.41 26.08
CA VAL A 329 -18.55 0.64 25.72
C VAL A 329 -17.78 0.32 27.01
N ASP A 330 -17.42 -0.95 27.19
CA ASP A 330 -16.61 -1.45 28.30
C ASP A 330 -15.29 -0.67 28.43
N VAL A 331 -15.20 0.22 29.43
CA VAL A 331 -14.01 1.02 29.74
C VAL A 331 -13.00 0.13 30.47
N TYR A 332 -11.99 -0.36 29.75
CA TYR A 332 -10.82 -0.95 30.37
C TYR A 332 -9.95 0.17 30.97
N VAL A 333 -9.93 0.25 32.30
CA VAL A 333 -9.11 1.19 33.08
C VAL A 333 -7.61 0.91 32.86
N ALA A 334 -6.83 1.97 32.63
CA ALA A 334 -5.39 1.91 32.47
C ALA A 334 -4.68 1.17 33.63
N ALA A 335 -3.71 0.31 33.31
CA ALA A 335 -2.88 -0.33 34.32
C ALA A 335 -2.04 0.74 35.06
N PRO A 336 -1.96 0.68 36.40
CA PRO A 336 -1.17 1.64 37.17
C PRO A 336 0.31 1.50 36.83
N LYS A 337 1.00 2.64 36.70
CA LYS A 337 2.46 2.70 36.54
C LYS A 337 3.12 1.91 37.68
N THR A 338 4.04 1.00 37.33
CA THR A 338 4.81 0.22 38.29
C THR A 338 5.45 1.17 39.31
N PRO A 339 5.30 0.94 40.63
CA PRO A 339 5.87 1.83 41.63
C PRO A 339 7.40 1.81 41.48
N ALA A 340 7.96 2.98 41.15
CA ALA A 340 9.39 3.22 41.14
C ALA A 340 9.89 3.25 42.59
N ASN A 341 10.09 2.07 43.18
CA ASN A 341 10.86 1.93 44.41
C ASN A 341 12.26 1.44 44.05
N ASP A 342 13.23 2.09 44.67
CA ASP A 342 14.63 2.23 44.28
C ASP A 342 15.49 0.97 44.49
N GLN A 343 15.02 -0.20 44.06
CA GLN A 343 15.78 -1.46 44.18
C GLN A 343 15.82 -2.23 42.86
N VAL A 344 16.95 -2.06 42.18
CA VAL A 344 17.53 -2.90 41.12
C VAL A 344 16.55 -3.26 39.99
N GLN A 345 16.33 -2.29 39.09
CA GLN A 345 15.91 -2.62 37.73
C GLN A 345 17.05 -3.37 37.03
N VAL A 346 16.97 -4.69 36.99
CA VAL A 346 17.75 -5.47 36.02
C VAL A 346 17.01 -5.39 34.68
N ALA A 347 17.24 -4.31 33.94
CA ALA A 347 16.92 -4.30 32.52
C ALA A 347 17.87 -5.29 31.84
N ILE A 348 17.38 -6.45 31.44
CA ILE A 348 18.14 -7.39 30.61
C ILE A 348 18.10 -6.81 29.18
N PRO A 349 19.21 -6.32 28.62
CA PRO A 349 19.23 -5.91 27.23
C PRO A 349 19.11 -7.17 26.36
N VAL A 350 17.91 -7.46 25.87
CA VAL A 350 17.73 -8.46 24.82
C VAL A 350 18.19 -7.82 23.52
N GLN A 351 19.49 -7.95 23.21
CA GLN A 351 19.99 -7.62 21.89
C GLN A 351 19.32 -8.56 20.87
N PRO A 352 18.68 -8.05 19.82
CA PRO A 352 18.19 -8.89 18.74
C PRO A 352 19.41 -9.43 17.97
N SER A 353 19.95 -10.56 18.42
CA SER A 353 21.01 -11.25 17.71
C SER A 353 20.44 -11.84 16.41
N THR A 354 21.05 -11.47 15.29
CA THR A 354 20.75 -11.94 13.93
C THR A 354 20.94 -13.45 13.72
N HIS A 355 21.38 -14.18 14.76
CA HIS A 355 21.30 -15.63 14.85
C HIS A 355 20.27 -16.02 15.92
N ARG A 356 19.17 -16.66 15.49
CA ARG A 356 18.15 -17.25 16.36
C ARG A 356 18.70 -18.52 17.03
N ILE A 357 19.59 -18.34 18.01
CA ILE A 357 19.86 -19.40 18.99
C ILE A 357 18.67 -19.34 19.95
N SER A 358 17.81 -20.37 19.92
CA SER A 358 16.76 -20.55 20.92
C SER A 358 17.44 -20.81 22.26
N THR A 359 17.75 -19.75 23.00
CA THR A 359 18.27 -19.89 24.37
C THR A 359 17.11 -20.39 25.22
N PRO A 360 17.21 -21.57 25.84
CA PRO A 360 16.13 -22.12 26.65
C PRO A 360 15.87 -21.23 27.87
N VAL A 361 14.79 -20.45 27.84
CA VAL A 361 14.41 -19.54 28.94
C VAL A 361 13.52 -20.29 29.94
N THR A 362 13.85 -20.18 31.23
CA THR A 362 12.96 -20.62 32.32
C THR A 362 12.15 -19.42 32.79
N LEU A 363 10.82 -19.51 32.68
CA LEU A 363 9.92 -18.50 33.21
C LEU A 363 9.60 -18.87 34.67
N ALA A 364 9.79 -17.95 35.60
CA ALA A 364 9.48 -18.18 37.01
C ALA A 364 8.89 -16.92 37.62
N PHE A 365 7.79 -17.08 38.34
CA PHE A 365 7.10 -16.00 39.03
C PHE A 365 6.89 -16.40 40.49
N LYS A 366 7.05 -15.41 41.37
CA LYS A 366 6.93 -15.58 42.81
C LYS A 366 5.99 -14.51 43.33
N ASP A 367 5.08 -14.93 44.19
CA ASP A 367 4.18 -14.06 44.93
C ASP A 367 3.43 -13.09 43.99
N LEU A 368 2.85 -13.63 42.93
CA LEU A 368 2.11 -12.86 41.95
C LEU A 368 0.70 -12.54 42.48
N TRP A 369 0.41 -11.25 42.60
CA TRP A 369 -0.91 -10.72 42.99
C TRP A 369 -1.46 -9.87 41.85
N TYR A 370 -2.77 -10.01 41.57
CA TYR A 370 -3.45 -9.19 40.58
C TYR A 370 -4.88 -8.89 41.06
N SER A 371 -5.24 -7.61 41.01
CA SER A 371 -6.53 -7.10 41.47
C SER A 371 -7.13 -6.16 40.43
N VAL A 372 -8.45 -6.24 40.25
CA VAL A 372 -9.21 -5.37 39.36
C VAL A 372 -10.11 -4.48 40.21
N PRO A 373 -10.13 -3.14 39.96
CA PRO A 373 -11.03 -2.25 40.68
C PRO A 373 -12.48 -2.61 40.39
N ASN A 374 -13.29 -2.70 41.44
CA ASN A 374 -14.70 -3.05 41.30
C ASN A 374 -15.47 -1.82 40.78
N PRO A 375 -16.32 -1.96 39.74
CA PRO A 375 -17.08 -0.83 39.18
C PRO A 375 -18.06 -0.19 40.18
N THR A 376 -18.37 -0.87 41.28
CA THR A 376 -19.27 -0.36 42.32
C THR A 376 -18.50 0.49 43.33
N LYS A 377 -18.74 1.81 43.36
CA LYS A 377 -18.16 2.75 44.34
C LYS A 377 -18.37 2.25 45.77
N GLY A 378 -17.28 1.84 46.44
CA GLY A 378 -17.26 1.51 47.87
C GLY A 378 -17.00 0.04 48.22
N GLU A 379 -16.91 -0.86 47.24
CA GLU A 379 -16.48 -2.24 47.45
C GLU A 379 -14.96 -2.41 47.28
N PRO A 380 -14.32 -3.35 48.01
CA PRO A 380 -12.90 -3.61 47.87
C PRO A 380 -12.56 -4.19 46.49
N ASP A 381 -11.37 -3.88 45.99
CA ASP A 381 -10.86 -4.39 44.71
C ASP A 381 -10.93 -5.92 44.65
N LEU A 382 -11.38 -6.43 43.51
CA LEU A 382 -11.50 -7.87 43.28
C LEU A 382 -10.12 -8.46 43.02
N GLN A 383 -9.57 -9.16 44.01
CA GLN A 383 -8.31 -9.89 43.87
C GLN A 383 -8.52 -11.19 43.07
N LEU A 384 -8.04 -11.21 41.83
CA LEU A 384 -8.14 -12.33 40.92
C LEU A 384 -6.98 -13.33 41.10
N LEU A 385 -5.76 -12.85 41.35
CA LEU A 385 -4.59 -13.68 41.65
C LEU A 385 -4.08 -13.36 43.06
N LYS A 386 -3.82 -14.40 43.87
CA LYS A 386 -3.45 -14.26 45.28
C LYS A 386 -2.16 -15.02 45.58
N GLY A 387 -1.02 -14.32 45.55
CA GLY A 387 0.28 -14.87 45.94
C GLY A 387 0.68 -16.11 45.17
N ILE A 388 0.40 -16.13 43.86
CA ILE A 388 0.64 -17.31 43.03
C ILE A 388 2.14 -17.44 42.76
N ASN A 389 2.66 -18.66 42.95
CA ASN A 389 4.04 -19.01 42.67
C ASN A 389 4.07 -20.09 41.60
N GLY A 390 4.98 -19.99 40.64
CA GLY A 390 5.08 -20.98 39.57
C GLY A 390 6.35 -20.83 38.77
N TYR A 391 6.66 -21.88 38.00
CA TYR A 391 7.75 -21.87 37.04
C TYR A 391 7.39 -22.77 35.85
N ALA A 392 7.87 -22.40 34.66
CA ALA A 392 7.79 -23.17 33.44
C ALA A 392 9.21 -23.40 32.92
N LEU A 393 9.59 -24.66 32.82
CA LEU A 393 10.92 -25.06 32.33
C LEU A 393 10.89 -25.15 30.80
N PRO A 394 11.99 -24.75 30.13
CA PRO A 394 12.14 -24.94 28.69
C PRO A 394 12.01 -26.42 28.31
N GLY A 395 11.34 -26.73 27.20
CA GLY A 395 11.12 -28.11 26.72
C GLY A 395 10.04 -28.90 27.47
N THR A 396 9.32 -28.29 28.40
CA THR A 396 8.16 -28.92 29.06
C THR A 396 6.86 -28.26 28.61
N ILE A 397 5.79 -29.05 28.45
CA ILE A 397 4.45 -28.51 28.25
C ILE A 397 3.83 -28.28 29.64
N THR A 398 3.70 -27.02 30.04
CA THR A 398 2.99 -26.65 31.27
C THR A 398 1.52 -26.40 30.94
N ALA A 399 0.65 -27.31 31.38
CA ALA A 399 -0.80 -27.15 31.22
C ALA A 399 -1.40 -26.46 32.45
N LEU A 400 -2.08 -25.34 32.24
CA LEU A 400 -2.81 -24.63 33.30
C LEU A 400 -4.25 -25.15 33.39
N MET A 401 -4.57 -25.90 34.45
CA MET A 401 -5.90 -26.52 34.63
C MET A 401 -6.60 -26.00 35.88
N GLY A 402 -7.93 -25.87 35.81
CA GLY A 402 -8.76 -25.38 36.91
C GLY A 402 -10.19 -25.07 36.48
N SER A 403 -11.11 -24.96 37.44
CA SER A 403 -12.51 -24.61 37.20
C SER A 403 -12.68 -23.28 36.46
N SER A 404 -13.81 -23.09 35.77
CA SER A 404 -14.13 -21.80 35.12
C SER A 404 -14.12 -20.69 36.18
N GLY A 405 -13.51 -19.53 35.87
CA GLY A 405 -13.37 -18.41 36.81
C GLY A 405 -12.19 -18.49 37.79
N ALA A 406 -11.37 -19.55 37.77
CA ALA A 406 -10.21 -19.69 38.67
C ALA A 406 -9.01 -18.75 38.37
N GLY A 407 -9.17 -17.72 37.51
CA GLY A 407 -8.10 -16.79 37.15
C GLY A 407 -7.07 -17.31 36.13
N LYS A 408 -7.44 -18.33 35.34
CA LYS A 408 -6.53 -18.99 34.38
C LYS A 408 -6.03 -18.07 33.26
N THR A 409 -6.97 -17.45 32.53
CA THR A 409 -6.66 -16.50 31.47
C THR A 409 -5.97 -15.28 32.05
N THR A 410 -6.44 -14.80 33.20
CA THR A 410 -5.81 -13.69 33.93
C THR A 410 -4.35 -13.98 34.30
N LEU A 411 -4.00 -15.20 34.68
CA LEU A 411 -2.60 -15.56 34.91
C LEU A 411 -1.78 -15.53 33.63
N MET A 412 -2.33 -16.00 32.50
CA MET A 412 -1.66 -15.97 31.19
C MET A 412 -1.51 -14.57 30.61
N ASP A 413 -2.41 -13.65 30.94
CA ASP A 413 -2.32 -12.25 30.50
C ASP A 413 -1.31 -11.45 31.33
N VAL A 414 -1.01 -11.90 32.56
CA VAL A 414 -0.12 -11.19 33.50
C VAL A 414 1.35 -11.65 33.42
N ILE A 415 1.61 -12.91 33.06
CA ILE A 415 2.97 -13.48 32.89
C ILE A 415 3.45 -13.37 31.45
#